data_AF-A0A2P4YDS7-F1
#
_entry.id   AF-A0A2P4YDS7-F1
#
_cell.length_a   1.000
_cell.length_b   1.000
_cell.length_c   1.000
_cell.angle_alpha   90.00
_cell.angle_beta   90.00
_cell.angle_gamma   90.00
#
_symmetry.space_group_name_H-M   'P 1'
#
loop_
_entity.id
_entity.type
_entity.pdbx_description
1 polymer ?
#
loop_
_entity_poly.entity_id
_entity_poly.type
_entity_poly.pdbx_seq_one_letter_code
_entity_poly.pdbx_strand_id
1 'polypeptide(L)'
;MATEDTANLRVETSLDVSAANKTQSSPSNVTNASTQPEGTYSKDLFQAFPKVCQKAKSGVQLCQAVSAFVVERAGLEQHYAQSLLKLAQSAKAEDWSQQFTECWTTFQEAMEHLAQERCAFAQTMQTAIVPRAKTFAAQQETQAQRLITADSCHFAIEEGTKVRWAQQQMISSMDKAREKYERKCQEAIENTSMMRKNDSNAPADSNLSSYESSSDEVSASKELTDKLAAGAGQLLTKMWDTTSSFGRNPLERQRSKLYGCLEEVIAAEKHYVQTVDYTNAQRPIFEREITENLHAFQLTEEQRLEYLRDVLLRMQKAFIGMFSRSQQFVERMKASANEVDELVDIEKGFQ
;
A
#
# COMPACT_ATOMS: atom_id res chain seq x y z
N MET A 1 -27.77 5.89 26.77
CA MET A 1 -28.43 4.59 26.99
C MET A 1 -29.50 4.50 25.90
N ALA A 2 -29.20 3.83 24.78
CA ALA A 2 -29.45 2.40 24.57
C ALA A 2 -30.97 2.14 24.62
N THR A 3 -31.60 1.77 23.51
CA THR A 3 -31.43 0.47 22.84
C THR A 3 -31.42 0.53 21.31
N GLU A 4 -30.54 -0.25 20.67
CA GLU A 4 -30.62 -0.62 19.25
C GLU A 4 -31.22 -2.03 19.13
N ASP A 5 -32.37 -2.19 18.46
CA ASP A 5 -32.92 -3.51 18.16
C ASP A 5 -32.22 -4.13 16.94
N THR A 6 -31.36 -5.11 17.20
CA THR A 6 -30.68 -5.92 16.19
C THR A 6 -31.50 -7.16 15.87
N ALA A 7 -32.46 -7.02 14.95
CA ALA A 7 -33.25 -8.15 14.45
C ALA A 7 -32.45 -8.99 13.43
N ASN A 8 -32.00 -10.16 13.86
CA ASN A 8 -31.45 -11.21 12.99
C ASN A 8 -32.43 -11.59 11.86
N LEU A 9 -32.00 -11.47 10.60
CA LEU A 9 -32.71 -12.05 9.45
C LEU A 9 -31.86 -13.13 8.79
N ARG A 10 -32.04 -14.33 9.33
CA ARG A 10 -31.54 -15.61 8.84
C ARG A 10 -32.09 -15.86 7.42
N VAL A 11 -31.21 -16.05 6.45
CA VAL A 11 -31.60 -16.37 5.07
C VAL A 11 -31.94 -17.86 4.99
N GLU A 12 -33.23 -18.17 4.93
CA GLU A 12 -33.71 -19.49 4.51
C GLU A 12 -33.87 -19.50 2.98
N THR A 13 -33.04 -20.28 2.29
CA THR A 13 -33.22 -20.60 0.87
C THR A 13 -33.97 -21.92 0.75
N SER A 14 -35.25 -21.85 0.42
CA SER A 14 -36.03 -22.99 -0.03
C SER A 14 -36.30 -22.88 -1.52
N LEU A 15 -35.73 -23.80 -2.30
CA LEU A 15 -36.18 -24.12 -3.66
C LEU A 15 -36.21 -25.64 -3.79
N ASP A 16 -37.43 -26.15 -3.87
CA ASP A 16 -37.76 -27.57 -3.92
C ASP A 16 -37.66 -28.06 -5.37
N VAL A 17 -36.79 -29.03 -5.65
CA VAL A 17 -36.86 -29.88 -6.85
C VAL A 17 -36.55 -31.31 -6.42
N SER A 18 -37.58 -32.12 -6.32
CA SER A 18 -37.48 -33.51 -5.87
C SER A 18 -37.20 -34.52 -6.99
N ALA A 19 -36.63 -35.65 -6.56
CA ALA A 19 -36.51 -36.95 -7.24
C ALA A 19 -35.38 -37.16 -8.29
N ALA A 20 -34.70 -38.31 -8.32
CA ALA A 20 -34.50 -39.35 -7.31
C ALA A 20 -33.39 -40.34 -7.75
N ASN A 21 -32.41 -40.65 -6.89
CA ASN A 21 -32.16 -42.05 -6.49
C ASN A 21 -31.19 -42.19 -5.30
N LYS A 22 -31.41 -43.23 -4.50
CA LYS A 22 -30.56 -43.69 -3.37
C LYS A 22 -29.38 -44.50 -3.96
N THR A 23 -28.23 -44.74 -3.32
CA THR A 23 -27.90 -45.07 -1.91
C THR A 23 -26.38 -44.72 -1.75
N GLN A 24 -25.64 -44.75 -0.62
CA GLN A 24 -25.81 -45.41 0.68
C GLN A 24 -25.00 -44.70 1.81
N SER A 25 -24.95 -45.35 2.98
CA SER A 25 -24.40 -44.92 4.27
C SER A 25 -22.87 -45.02 4.44
N SER A 26 -22.26 -44.04 5.13
CA SER A 26 -21.63 -44.23 6.46
C SER A 26 -21.07 -42.91 7.05
N PRO A 27 -20.85 -42.78 8.38
CA PRO A 27 -20.87 -41.49 9.05
C PRO A 27 -19.52 -40.93 9.53
N SER A 28 -19.51 -39.61 9.74
CA SER A 28 -18.80 -38.87 10.80
C SER A 28 -17.29 -39.10 11.00
N ASN A 29 -16.49 -38.18 10.44
CA ASN A 29 -15.39 -37.56 11.20
C ASN A 29 -15.03 -36.18 10.62
N VAL A 30 -15.86 -35.17 10.89
CA VAL A 30 -15.50 -33.77 10.62
C VAL A 30 -14.69 -33.26 11.80
N THR A 31 -13.40 -33.57 11.82
CA THR A 31 -12.44 -32.73 12.54
C THR A 31 -12.52 -31.33 11.95
N ASN A 32 -12.88 -30.35 12.76
CA ASN A 32 -12.83 -28.93 12.41
C ASN A 32 -11.36 -28.52 12.20
N ALA A 33 -10.82 -28.83 11.02
CA ALA A 33 -9.63 -28.19 10.51
C ALA A 33 -10.00 -26.73 10.26
N SER A 34 -9.60 -25.86 11.19
CA SER A 34 -9.52 -24.44 10.93
C SER A 34 -8.60 -24.27 9.72
N THR A 35 -9.19 -23.96 8.56
CA THR A 35 -8.45 -23.48 7.40
C THR A 35 -7.83 -22.13 7.76
N GLN A 36 -6.62 -22.20 8.31
CA GLN A 36 -5.69 -21.08 8.27
C GLN A 36 -5.62 -20.62 6.81
N PRO A 37 -5.79 -19.32 6.51
CA PRO A 37 -5.65 -18.83 5.14
C PRO A 37 -4.24 -19.19 4.63
N GLU A 38 -4.18 -19.69 3.39
CA GLU A 38 -2.90 -19.93 2.72
C GLU A 38 -2.22 -18.59 2.45
N GLY A 39 -1.17 -18.31 3.23
CA GLY A 39 -0.41 -17.08 3.21
C GLY A 39 -0.97 -15.98 4.13
N THR A 40 -0.07 -15.21 4.75
CA THR A 40 -0.42 -13.99 5.49
C THR A 40 0.62 -12.90 5.24
N TYR A 41 0.17 -11.65 5.19
CA TYR A 41 1.04 -10.51 4.86
C TYR A 41 2.26 -10.44 5.79
N SER A 42 2.05 -10.68 7.10
CA SER A 42 3.12 -10.64 8.10
C SER A 42 4.20 -11.71 7.91
N LYS A 43 3.88 -12.86 7.30
CA LYS A 43 4.84 -13.94 7.01
C LYS A 43 5.49 -13.75 5.65
N ASP A 44 4.68 -13.52 4.62
CA ASP A 44 5.12 -13.63 3.22
C ASP A 44 5.62 -12.29 2.64
N LEU A 45 5.15 -11.16 3.19
CA LEU A 45 5.40 -9.83 2.66
C LEU A 45 6.29 -8.95 3.56
N PHE A 46 6.91 -9.53 4.60
CA PHE A 46 7.81 -8.82 5.53
C PHE A 46 8.86 -7.95 4.81
N GLN A 47 9.58 -8.52 3.84
CA GLN A 47 10.56 -7.79 3.03
C GLN A 47 9.93 -6.96 1.89
N ALA A 48 8.69 -7.26 1.52
CA ALA A 48 7.95 -6.59 0.46
C ALA A 48 7.19 -5.34 0.93
N PHE A 49 7.36 -4.93 2.18
CA PHE A 49 6.63 -3.84 2.84
C PHE A 49 6.39 -2.57 1.98
N PRO A 50 7.37 -2.00 1.25
CA PRO A 50 7.14 -0.83 0.41
C PRO A 50 6.12 -1.06 -0.72
N LYS A 51 6.05 -2.30 -1.24
CA LYS A 51 5.07 -2.71 -2.25
C LYS A 51 3.67 -2.84 -1.66
N VAL A 52 3.54 -3.24 -0.38
CA VAL A 52 2.26 -3.25 0.35
C VAL A 52 1.72 -1.83 0.49
N CYS A 53 2.56 -0.87 0.94
CA CYS A 53 2.16 0.54 1.01
C CYS A 53 1.78 1.12 -0.36
N GLN A 54 2.49 0.75 -1.44
CA GLN A 54 2.12 1.16 -2.79
C GLN A 54 0.76 0.55 -3.21
N LYS A 55 0.52 -0.73 -2.92
CA LYS A 55 -0.74 -1.41 -3.23
C LYS A 55 -1.92 -0.82 -2.44
N ALA A 56 -1.73 -0.46 -1.18
CA ALA A 56 -2.74 0.24 -0.38
C ALA A 56 -3.15 1.58 -1.04
N LYS A 57 -2.19 2.38 -1.53
CA LYS A 57 -2.48 3.61 -2.29
C LYS A 57 -3.28 3.33 -3.58
N SER A 58 -2.92 2.30 -4.33
CA SER A 58 -3.70 1.87 -5.51
C SER A 58 -5.10 1.37 -5.14
N GLY A 59 -5.26 0.72 -3.98
CA GLY A 59 -6.55 0.32 -3.43
C GLY A 59 -7.46 1.50 -3.11
N VAL A 60 -6.91 2.57 -2.51
CA VAL A 60 -7.62 3.84 -2.29
C VAL A 60 -8.05 4.48 -3.60
N GLN A 61 -7.16 4.57 -4.59
CA GLN A 61 -7.48 5.11 -5.92
C GLN A 61 -8.63 4.33 -6.58
N LEU A 62 -8.66 3.01 -6.44
CA LEU A 62 -9.77 2.19 -6.95
C LEU A 62 -11.09 2.48 -6.20
N CYS A 63 -11.06 2.66 -4.88
CA CYS A 63 -12.26 3.07 -4.12
C CYS A 63 -12.78 4.45 -4.54
N GLN A 64 -11.88 5.41 -4.76
CA GLN A 64 -12.22 6.75 -5.27
C GLN A 64 -12.83 6.67 -6.69
N ALA A 65 -12.23 5.87 -7.59
CA ALA A 65 -12.75 5.64 -8.94
C ALA A 65 -14.12 4.97 -8.95
N VAL A 66 -14.33 3.94 -8.12
CA VAL A 66 -15.64 3.29 -7.95
C VAL A 66 -16.67 4.28 -7.41
N SER A 67 -16.33 5.07 -6.39
CA SER A 67 -17.21 6.11 -5.85
C SER A 67 -17.62 7.14 -6.92
N ALA A 68 -16.67 7.61 -7.75
CA ALA A 68 -16.97 8.51 -8.87
C ALA A 68 -17.89 7.84 -9.91
N PHE A 69 -17.61 6.59 -10.29
CA PHE A 69 -18.44 5.82 -11.21
C PHE A 69 -19.89 5.64 -10.72
N VAL A 70 -20.12 5.34 -9.43
CA VAL A 70 -21.49 5.23 -8.90
C VAL A 70 -22.22 6.57 -8.96
N VAL A 71 -21.53 7.68 -8.65
CA VAL A 71 -22.09 9.05 -8.74
C VAL A 71 -22.51 9.36 -10.18
N GLU A 72 -21.61 9.16 -11.13
CA GLU A 72 -21.86 9.45 -12.55
C GLU A 72 -22.98 8.57 -13.10
N ARG A 73 -22.95 7.26 -12.82
CA ARG A 73 -24.00 6.32 -13.27
C ARG A 73 -25.39 6.69 -12.73
N ALA A 74 -25.47 7.12 -11.46
CA ALA A 74 -26.71 7.60 -10.86
C ALA A 74 -27.19 8.92 -11.49
N GLY A 75 -26.28 9.80 -11.87
CA GLY A 75 -26.57 11.02 -12.61
C GLY A 75 -27.10 10.73 -14.02
N LEU A 76 -26.42 9.89 -14.79
CA LEU A 76 -26.85 9.48 -16.14
C LEU A 76 -28.26 8.88 -16.15
N GLU A 77 -28.55 8.01 -15.18
CA GLU A 77 -29.88 7.38 -15.06
C GLU A 77 -30.98 8.40 -14.73
N GLN A 78 -30.69 9.38 -13.86
CA GLN A 78 -31.63 10.47 -13.53
C GLN A 78 -31.96 11.33 -14.75
N HIS A 79 -30.97 11.68 -15.57
CA HIS A 79 -31.16 12.47 -16.79
C HIS A 79 -31.95 11.67 -17.85
N TYR A 80 -31.67 10.37 -17.98
CA TYR A 80 -32.42 9.49 -18.88
C TYR A 80 -33.88 9.38 -18.46
N ALA A 81 -34.16 9.17 -17.17
CA ALA A 81 -35.52 9.15 -16.63
C ALA A 81 -36.29 10.45 -16.91
N GLN A 82 -35.65 11.62 -16.69
CA GLN A 82 -36.27 12.92 -16.96
C GLN A 82 -36.54 13.16 -18.45
N SER A 83 -35.62 12.77 -19.33
CA SER A 83 -35.79 12.85 -20.78
C SER A 83 -36.93 11.95 -21.26
N LEU A 84 -37.04 10.74 -20.71
CA LEU A 84 -38.08 9.78 -21.03
C LEU A 84 -39.47 10.26 -20.58
N LEU A 85 -39.57 10.80 -19.36
CA LEU A 85 -40.81 11.39 -18.84
C LEU A 85 -41.27 12.58 -19.71
N LYS A 86 -40.34 13.48 -20.06
CA LYS A 86 -40.64 14.63 -20.92
C LYS A 86 -41.12 14.19 -22.31
N LEU A 87 -40.49 13.18 -22.90
CA LEU A 87 -40.90 12.61 -24.18
C LEU A 87 -42.34 12.11 -24.11
N ALA A 88 -42.65 11.25 -23.12
CA ALA A 88 -43.99 10.70 -22.93
C ALA A 88 -45.04 11.81 -22.72
N GLN A 89 -44.75 12.80 -21.87
CA GLN A 89 -45.67 13.94 -21.64
C GLN A 89 -45.88 14.82 -22.87
N SER A 90 -44.88 14.92 -23.76
CA SER A 90 -44.99 15.66 -25.03
C SER A 90 -45.67 14.88 -26.16
N ALA A 91 -45.89 13.57 -25.99
CA ALA A 91 -46.41 12.67 -27.01
C ALA A 91 -47.94 12.61 -27.07
N LYS A 92 -48.66 13.44 -26.32
CA LYS A 92 -50.14 13.45 -26.31
C LYS A 92 -50.69 13.81 -27.68
N ALA A 93 -51.54 12.93 -28.22
CA ALA A 93 -52.23 13.10 -29.49
C ALA A 93 -53.64 12.53 -29.37
N GLU A 94 -54.58 13.15 -30.08
CA GLU A 94 -55.95 12.67 -30.28
C GLU A 94 -56.11 12.34 -31.77
N ASP A 95 -56.82 11.26 -32.07
CA ASP A 95 -57.19 10.87 -33.43
C ASP A 95 -58.67 10.46 -33.46
N TRP A 96 -59.26 10.37 -34.66
CA TRP A 96 -60.64 9.87 -34.83
C TRP A 96 -60.72 8.34 -34.64
N SER A 97 -59.59 7.65 -34.80
CA SER A 97 -59.40 6.21 -34.58
C SER A 97 -59.38 5.91 -33.07
N GLN A 98 -60.48 5.37 -32.52
CA GLN A 98 -60.67 5.23 -31.07
C GLN A 98 -59.70 4.21 -30.46
N GLN A 99 -59.68 2.98 -30.96
CA GLN A 99 -58.79 1.92 -30.47
C GLN A 99 -57.32 2.29 -30.67
N PHE A 100 -56.97 2.95 -31.79
CA PHE A 100 -55.61 3.44 -31.97
C PHE A 100 -55.23 4.54 -30.97
N THR A 101 -56.17 5.44 -30.63
CA THR A 101 -55.97 6.46 -29.58
C THR A 101 -55.81 5.83 -28.19
N GLU A 102 -56.60 4.81 -27.86
CA GLU A 102 -56.48 4.03 -26.61
C GLU A 102 -55.14 3.26 -26.55
N CYS A 103 -54.70 2.68 -27.67
CA CYS A 103 -53.38 2.05 -27.79
C CYS A 103 -52.24 3.06 -27.63
N TRP A 104 -52.30 4.20 -28.31
CA TRP A 104 -51.30 5.27 -28.18
C TRP A 104 -51.21 5.80 -26.73
N THR A 105 -52.36 5.98 -26.08
CA THR A 105 -52.42 6.35 -24.66
C THR A 105 -51.73 5.30 -23.78
N THR A 106 -51.95 4.01 -24.04
CA THR A 106 -51.28 2.92 -23.32
C THR A 106 -49.76 2.96 -23.49
N PHE A 107 -49.26 3.27 -24.68
CA PHE A 107 -47.82 3.50 -24.92
C PHE A 107 -47.29 4.72 -24.16
N GLN A 108 -48.06 5.82 -24.12
CA GLN A 108 -47.71 7.02 -23.38
C GLN A 108 -47.57 6.73 -21.88
N GLU A 109 -48.59 6.13 -21.26
CA GLU A 109 -48.61 5.78 -19.84
C GLU A 109 -47.52 4.77 -19.46
N ALA A 110 -47.31 3.75 -20.29
CA ALA A 110 -46.22 2.78 -20.10
C ALA A 110 -44.84 3.47 -20.11
N MET A 111 -44.63 4.46 -20.99
CA MET A 111 -43.39 5.23 -21.05
C MET A 111 -43.24 6.18 -19.84
N GLU A 112 -44.31 6.79 -19.35
CA GLU A 112 -44.29 7.55 -18.09
C GLU A 112 -43.92 6.66 -16.90
N HIS A 113 -44.47 5.45 -16.81
CA HIS A 113 -44.12 4.48 -15.77
C HIS A 113 -42.69 3.94 -15.88
N LEU A 114 -42.20 3.67 -17.09
CA LEU A 114 -40.78 3.33 -17.33
C LEU A 114 -39.86 4.45 -16.83
N ALA A 115 -40.23 5.71 -17.06
CA ALA A 115 -39.48 6.85 -16.56
C ALA A 115 -39.52 6.95 -15.02
N GLN A 116 -40.66 6.67 -14.39
CA GLN A 116 -40.80 6.60 -12.92
C GLN A 116 -39.91 5.52 -12.31
N GLU A 117 -39.88 4.32 -12.88
CA GLU A 117 -39.03 3.20 -12.43
C GLU A 117 -37.53 3.52 -12.56
N ARG A 118 -37.12 4.14 -13.67
CA ARG A 118 -35.76 4.64 -13.89
C ARG A 118 -35.38 5.72 -12.87
N CYS A 119 -36.30 6.63 -12.56
CA CYS A 119 -36.13 7.68 -11.55
C CYS A 119 -35.97 7.07 -10.14
N ALA A 120 -36.81 6.11 -9.75
CA ALA A 120 -36.72 5.43 -8.46
C ALA A 120 -35.40 4.63 -8.30
N PHE A 121 -34.92 4.01 -9.38
CA PHE A 121 -33.58 3.39 -9.40
C PHE A 121 -32.45 4.43 -9.24
N ALA A 122 -32.50 5.54 -9.98
CA ALA A 122 -31.53 6.63 -9.83
C ALA A 122 -31.51 7.21 -8.40
N GLN A 123 -32.69 7.45 -7.81
CA GLN A 123 -32.83 7.87 -6.41
C GLN A 123 -32.27 6.84 -5.43
N THR A 124 -32.51 5.54 -5.66
CA THR A 124 -31.93 4.45 -4.85
C THR A 124 -30.41 4.48 -4.91
N MET A 125 -29.82 4.70 -6.08
CA MET A 125 -28.36 4.89 -6.20
C MET A 125 -27.88 6.12 -5.43
N GLN A 126 -28.54 7.28 -5.61
CA GLN A 126 -28.14 8.55 -4.99
C GLN A 126 -28.25 8.55 -3.45
N THR A 127 -29.22 7.82 -2.89
CA THR A 127 -29.51 7.82 -1.44
C THR A 127 -28.87 6.66 -0.69
N ALA A 128 -28.86 5.45 -1.26
CA ALA A 128 -28.40 4.25 -0.55
C ALA A 128 -26.98 3.80 -0.93
N ILE A 129 -26.52 4.07 -2.16
CA ILE A 129 -25.25 3.55 -2.69
C ILE A 129 -24.17 4.63 -2.73
N VAL A 130 -24.44 5.78 -3.36
CA VAL A 130 -23.50 6.90 -3.52
C VAL A 130 -22.93 7.41 -2.17
N PRO A 131 -23.73 7.64 -1.11
CA PRO A 131 -23.19 8.18 0.14
C PRO A 131 -22.26 7.16 0.81
N ARG A 132 -22.66 5.87 0.81
CA ARG A 132 -21.83 4.77 1.32
C ARG A 132 -20.51 4.65 0.55
N ALA A 133 -20.52 4.78 -0.77
CA ALA A 133 -19.31 4.69 -1.60
C ALA A 133 -18.34 5.84 -1.31
N LYS A 134 -18.85 7.07 -1.15
CA LYS A 134 -18.06 8.24 -0.75
C LYS A 134 -17.47 8.07 0.65
N THR A 135 -18.29 7.70 1.63
CA THR A 135 -17.83 7.48 3.02
C THR A 135 -16.78 6.37 3.08
N PHE A 136 -16.98 5.26 2.37
CA PHE A 136 -16.01 4.17 2.34
C PHE A 136 -14.69 4.57 1.67
N ALA A 137 -14.73 5.29 0.54
CA ALA A 137 -13.51 5.78 -0.10
C ALA A 137 -12.70 6.71 0.82
N ALA A 138 -13.36 7.65 1.51
CA ALA A 138 -12.71 8.54 2.48
C ALA A 138 -12.20 7.79 3.73
N GLN A 139 -12.92 6.78 4.20
CA GLN A 139 -12.48 5.90 5.28
C GLN A 139 -11.25 5.09 4.86
N GLN A 140 -11.26 4.48 3.67
CA GLN A 140 -10.13 3.70 3.15
C GLN A 140 -8.90 4.59 2.96
N GLU A 141 -9.07 5.81 2.46
CA GLU A 141 -7.99 6.80 2.37
C GLU A 141 -7.42 7.14 3.75
N THR A 142 -8.28 7.40 4.73
CA THR A 142 -7.87 7.68 6.10
C THR A 142 -7.16 6.48 6.76
N GLN A 143 -7.65 5.26 6.56
CA GLN A 143 -7.06 4.03 7.09
C GLN A 143 -5.72 3.72 6.42
N ALA A 144 -5.67 3.69 5.08
CA ALA A 144 -4.44 3.43 4.34
C ALA A 144 -3.38 4.51 4.62
N GLN A 145 -3.76 5.79 4.64
CA GLN A 145 -2.85 6.86 5.04
C GLN A 145 -2.38 6.63 6.47
N ARG A 146 -3.27 6.32 7.42
CA ARG A 146 -2.88 5.99 8.81
C ARG A 146 -1.88 4.84 8.85
N LEU A 147 -2.12 3.70 8.21
CA LEU A 147 -1.22 2.54 8.23
C LEU A 147 0.15 2.86 7.59
N ILE A 148 0.16 3.52 6.43
CA ILE A 148 1.39 3.98 5.76
C ILE A 148 2.15 5.01 6.62
N THR A 149 1.42 5.85 7.36
CA THR A 149 2.02 6.75 8.34
C THR A 149 2.28 6.07 9.68
N ALA A 150 1.78 4.88 9.99
CA ALA A 150 1.92 4.23 11.30
C ALA A 150 3.27 3.53 11.43
N ASP A 151 3.85 3.04 10.32
CA ASP A 151 5.31 2.79 10.22
C ASP A 151 6.16 4.04 10.48
N SER A 152 5.52 5.20 10.41
CA SER A 152 6.07 6.51 10.73
C SER A 152 5.41 7.12 11.97
N CYS A 153 4.52 6.43 12.71
CA CYS A 153 3.69 7.07 13.74
C CYS A 153 3.17 6.04 14.74
N HIS A 154 4.05 5.61 15.66
CA HIS A 154 3.65 5.66 17.07
C HIS A 154 4.04 6.99 17.75
N PHE A 155 4.34 8.03 16.96
CA PHE A 155 4.26 9.44 17.36
C PHE A 155 3.89 10.30 16.14
N ALA A 156 2.73 10.95 16.18
CA ALA A 156 2.29 11.82 15.10
C ALA A 156 3.03 13.17 15.15
N ILE A 157 3.49 13.61 13.97
CA ILE A 157 4.22 14.87 13.72
C ILE A 157 5.70 14.81 14.19
N GLU A 158 6.60 15.26 13.31
CA GLU A 158 8.06 15.43 13.51
C GLU A 158 8.98 14.19 13.69
N GLU A 159 8.49 13.03 14.14
CA GLU A 159 9.36 11.87 14.45
C GLU A 159 9.35 10.76 13.39
N GLY A 160 8.37 10.72 12.49
CA GLY A 160 8.02 9.49 11.78
C GLY A 160 9.01 8.95 10.77
N THR A 161 9.56 9.83 9.93
CA THR A 161 10.63 9.47 9.01
C THR A 161 11.81 8.87 9.78
N LYS A 162 12.00 9.23 11.07
CA LYS A 162 13.12 8.80 11.90
C LYS A 162 13.10 7.32 12.27
N VAL A 163 11.99 6.56 12.28
CA VAL A 163 12.06 5.13 12.73
C VAL A 163 12.71 4.25 11.66
N ARG A 164 12.15 4.21 10.44
CA ARG A 164 12.77 3.46 9.34
C ARG A 164 14.11 4.06 8.92
N TRP A 165 14.27 5.39 9.02
CA TRP A 165 15.57 6.03 8.83
C TRP A 165 16.55 5.71 9.96
N ALA A 166 16.13 5.56 11.22
CA ALA A 166 16.97 5.11 12.33
C ALA A 166 17.36 3.66 12.15
N GLN A 167 16.48 2.79 11.66
CA GLN A 167 16.87 1.44 11.26
C GLN A 167 17.92 1.47 10.14
N GLN A 168 17.68 2.26 9.08
CA GLN A 168 18.63 2.43 7.98
C GLN A 168 19.96 3.05 8.45
N GLN A 169 19.92 3.97 9.40
CA GLN A 169 21.10 4.58 10.03
C GLN A 169 21.80 3.63 10.99
N MET A 170 21.08 2.79 11.73
CA MET A 170 21.62 1.78 12.64
C MET A 170 22.36 0.71 11.86
N ILE A 171 21.74 0.21 10.77
CA ILE A 171 22.40 -0.68 9.79
C ILE A 171 23.62 0.03 9.19
N SER A 172 23.48 1.25 8.67
CA SER A 172 24.61 2.01 8.09
C SER A 172 25.71 2.33 9.10
N SER A 173 25.38 2.52 10.39
CA SER A 173 26.33 2.77 11.47
C SER A 173 27.10 1.49 11.81
N MET A 174 26.40 0.36 11.93
CA MET A 174 26.99 -0.96 12.09
C MET A 174 27.91 -1.32 10.91
N ASP A 175 27.47 -1.08 9.66
CA ASP A 175 28.27 -1.31 8.46
C ASP A 175 29.54 -0.45 8.44
N LYS A 176 29.45 0.84 8.80
CA LYS A 176 30.61 1.74 8.91
C LYS A 176 31.55 1.35 10.06
N ALA A 177 31.02 0.91 11.19
CA ALA A 177 31.81 0.44 12.32
C ALA A 177 32.55 -0.86 11.96
N ARG A 178 31.87 -1.76 11.24
CA ARG A 178 32.46 -2.98 10.67
C ARG A 178 33.58 -2.66 9.68
N GLU A 179 33.32 -1.81 8.67
CA GLU A 179 34.33 -1.43 7.67
C GLU A 179 35.55 -0.77 8.31
N LYS A 180 35.34 0.07 9.35
CA LYS A 180 36.42 0.67 10.13
C LYS A 180 37.24 -0.38 10.89
N TYR A 181 36.58 -1.36 11.52
CA TYR A 181 37.24 -2.47 12.22
C TYR A 181 38.04 -3.35 11.25
N GLU A 182 37.44 -3.77 10.13
CA GLU A 182 38.12 -4.56 9.07
C GLU A 182 39.35 -3.81 8.54
N ARG A 183 39.24 -2.50 8.27
CA ARG A 183 40.38 -1.66 7.84
C ARG A 183 41.50 -1.60 8.88
N LYS A 184 41.17 -1.46 10.16
CA LYS A 184 42.17 -1.42 11.24
C LYS A 184 42.85 -2.78 11.46
N CYS A 185 42.11 -3.88 11.33
CA CYS A 185 42.70 -5.22 11.33
C CYS A 185 43.70 -5.39 10.17
N GLN A 186 43.36 -4.92 8.97
CA GLN A 186 44.26 -4.97 7.82
C GLN A 186 45.53 -4.13 8.04
N GLU A 187 45.40 -2.89 8.54
CA GLU A 187 46.54 -2.04 8.92
C GLU A 187 47.45 -2.73 9.96
N ALA A 188 46.87 -3.42 10.96
CA ALA A 188 47.64 -4.13 11.98
C ALA A 188 48.39 -5.35 11.41
N ILE A 189 47.76 -6.10 10.50
CA ILE A 189 48.37 -7.23 9.79
C ILE A 189 49.56 -6.75 8.94
N GLU A 190 49.42 -5.64 8.23
CA GLU A 190 50.47 -5.06 7.40
C GLU A 190 51.66 -4.57 8.23
N ASN A 191 51.42 -3.81 9.30
CA ASN A 191 52.50 -3.37 10.21
C ASN A 191 53.20 -4.57 10.89
N THR A 192 52.45 -5.61 11.27
CA THR A 192 53.01 -6.85 11.82
C THR A 192 53.88 -7.59 10.79
N SER A 193 53.44 -7.64 9.53
CA SER A 193 54.17 -8.26 8.43
C SER A 193 55.47 -7.51 8.11
N MET A 194 55.43 -6.17 8.10
CA MET A 194 56.63 -5.33 7.94
C MET A 194 57.63 -5.54 9.07
N MET A 195 57.18 -5.63 10.33
CA MET A 195 58.08 -5.93 11.46
C MET A 195 58.76 -7.29 11.30
N ARG A 196 58.01 -8.37 10.99
CA ARG A 196 58.60 -9.71 10.79
C ARG A 196 59.62 -9.74 9.64
N LYS A 197 59.38 -8.98 8.55
CA LYS A 197 60.32 -8.86 7.44
C LYS A 197 61.61 -8.13 7.83
N ASN A 198 61.52 -7.09 8.65
CA ASN A 198 62.68 -6.37 9.16
C ASN A 198 63.49 -7.22 10.16
N ASP A 199 62.82 -7.96 11.05
CA ASP A 199 63.48 -8.92 11.96
C ASP A 199 64.15 -10.09 11.20
N SER A 200 63.67 -10.43 9.99
CA SER A 200 64.25 -11.47 9.12
C SER A 200 65.45 -11.00 8.27
N ASN A 201 65.75 -9.69 8.26
CA ASN A 201 66.77 -9.09 7.39
C ASN A 201 68.03 -8.60 8.13
N ALA A 202 68.27 -9.04 9.37
CA ALA A 202 69.60 -8.97 9.99
C ALA A 202 70.33 -10.30 9.70
N PRO A 203 71.61 -10.29 9.21
CA PRO A 203 72.64 -9.32 9.58
C PRO A 203 73.51 -8.77 8.41
N ALA A 204 74.53 -7.99 8.80
CA ALA A 204 75.72 -7.56 8.05
C ALA A 204 75.63 -6.30 7.16
N ASP A 205 76.69 -5.49 7.26
CA ASP A 205 76.89 -4.18 6.65
C ASP A 205 76.75 -4.14 5.13
N SER A 206 76.11 -3.09 4.60
CA SER A 206 76.77 -2.11 3.70
C SER A 206 75.83 -1.02 3.20
N ASN A 207 76.40 0.17 2.97
CA ASN A 207 75.74 1.26 2.25
C ASN A 207 75.41 0.85 0.81
N LEU A 208 74.24 1.27 0.29
CA LEU A 208 74.20 1.95 -1.00
C LEU A 208 72.91 2.77 -1.19
N SER A 209 73.11 4.00 -1.67
CA SER A 209 72.08 4.97 -2.01
C SER A 209 71.41 4.64 -3.35
N SER A 210 70.11 4.90 -3.44
CA SER A 210 69.45 5.18 -4.73
C SER A 210 68.42 6.28 -4.55
N TYR A 211 68.56 7.35 -5.34
CA TYR A 211 67.55 8.37 -5.56
C TYR A 211 66.63 7.90 -6.68
N GLU A 212 65.32 8.14 -6.57
CA GLU A 212 64.52 8.47 -7.75
C GLU A 212 63.34 9.38 -7.39
N SER A 213 62.85 10.16 -8.36
CA SER A 213 62.06 11.37 -8.15
C SER A 213 60.83 11.43 -9.05
N SER A 214 59.68 11.80 -8.48
CA SER A 214 58.49 12.34 -9.18
C SER A 214 57.62 13.01 -8.10
N SER A 215 57.52 14.34 -8.02
CA SER A 215 56.75 15.23 -8.91
C SER A 215 55.26 14.93 -8.91
N ASP A 216 54.51 15.64 -8.07
CA ASP A 216 53.42 16.53 -8.51
C ASP A 216 53.02 17.50 -7.39
N GLU A 217 53.16 18.80 -7.65
CA GLU A 217 52.61 19.89 -6.81
C GLU A 217 51.22 20.32 -7.31
N VAL A 218 50.58 21.20 -6.52
CA VAL A 218 49.41 22.02 -6.88
C VAL A 218 48.04 21.31 -6.86
N SER A 219 47.55 21.08 -5.63
CA SER A 219 46.11 21.27 -5.35
C SER A 219 45.73 21.57 -3.89
N ALA A 220 46.66 21.47 -2.93
CA ALA A 220 46.32 21.54 -1.49
C ALA A 220 46.40 22.94 -0.83
N SER A 221 46.94 23.96 -1.51
CA SER A 221 47.29 25.26 -0.89
C SER A 221 46.11 26.19 -0.54
N LYS A 222 44.86 25.71 -0.62
CA LYS A 222 43.65 26.49 -0.28
C LYS A 222 42.86 25.96 0.92
N GLU A 223 43.22 24.80 1.47
CA GLU A 223 42.54 24.22 2.66
C GLU A 223 43.39 24.28 3.94
N LEU A 224 44.56 24.92 3.90
CA LEU A 224 45.49 25.00 5.03
C LEU A 224 45.19 26.17 5.98
N THR A 225 44.65 27.28 5.46
CA THR A 225 44.55 28.55 6.19
C THR A 225 43.48 28.53 7.29
N ASP A 226 42.31 27.94 7.03
CA ASP A 226 41.17 27.96 7.96
C ASP A 226 41.30 26.98 9.14
N LYS A 227 42.27 26.06 9.10
CA LYS A 227 42.52 25.08 10.18
C LYS A 227 43.60 25.53 11.17
N LEU A 228 44.34 26.59 10.88
CA LEU A 228 45.48 27.04 11.70
C LEU A 228 45.06 27.68 13.04
N ALA A 229 43.90 28.33 13.11
CA ALA A 229 43.43 29.00 14.33
C ALA A 229 43.08 28.03 15.49
N ALA A 230 42.65 26.80 15.17
CA ALA A 230 42.36 25.76 16.17
C ALA A 230 43.46 24.68 16.26
N GLY A 231 44.35 24.60 15.26
CA GLY A 231 45.33 23.52 15.11
C GLY A 231 46.71 23.78 15.71
N ALA A 232 47.07 25.02 16.08
CA ALA A 232 48.44 25.37 16.47
C ALA A 232 48.99 24.53 17.64
N GLY A 233 48.16 24.24 18.66
CA GLY A 233 48.54 23.34 19.77
C GLY A 233 48.79 21.91 19.30
N GLN A 234 47.91 21.33 18.47
CA GLN A 234 48.08 19.99 17.92
C GLN A 234 49.28 19.88 16.99
N LEU A 235 49.61 20.94 16.24
CA LEU A 235 50.76 20.98 15.37
C LEU A 235 52.07 21.00 16.17
N LEU A 236 52.14 21.81 17.23
CA LEU A 236 53.28 21.85 18.13
C LEU A 236 53.47 20.55 18.91
N THR A 237 52.37 19.93 19.40
CA THR A 237 52.44 18.59 20.01
C THR A 237 52.94 17.55 19.02
N LYS A 238 52.38 17.48 17.79
CA LYS A 238 52.87 16.56 16.75
C LYS A 238 54.34 16.79 16.38
N MET A 239 54.79 18.04 16.29
CA MET A 239 56.20 18.37 16.07
C MET A 239 57.09 17.94 17.24
N TRP A 240 56.65 18.16 18.48
CA TRP A 240 57.39 17.77 19.68
C TRP A 240 57.49 16.24 19.83
N ASP A 241 56.40 15.52 19.58
CA ASP A 241 56.38 14.04 19.54
C ASP A 241 57.29 13.50 18.44
N THR A 242 57.31 14.15 17.27
CA THR A 242 58.21 13.79 16.17
C THR A 242 59.67 13.97 16.58
N THR A 243 60.04 15.15 17.11
CA THR A 243 61.42 15.47 17.49
C THR A 243 61.91 14.63 18.69
N SER A 244 61.07 14.39 19.69
CA SER A 244 61.42 13.56 20.86
C SER A 244 61.57 12.07 20.52
N SER A 245 60.94 11.60 19.43
CA SER A 245 61.11 10.22 18.95
C SER A 245 62.48 9.94 18.31
N PHE A 246 63.22 10.98 17.88
CA PHE A 246 64.45 10.81 17.10
C PHE A 246 65.60 10.09 17.82
N GLY A 247 65.57 10.04 19.16
CA GLY A 247 66.52 9.30 19.98
C GLY A 247 66.20 7.81 20.20
N ARG A 248 65.01 7.32 19.82
CA ARG A 248 64.61 5.91 20.02
C ARG A 248 65.08 5.01 18.88
N ASN A 249 65.39 3.75 19.21
CA ASN A 249 65.79 2.71 18.27
C ASN A 249 64.71 2.53 17.17
N PRO A 250 65.07 2.39 15.87
CA PRO A 250 64.09 2.11 14.81
C PRO A 250 63.10 0.98 15.13
N LEU A 251 63.56 -0.09 15.79
CA LEU A 251 62.72 -1.20 16.24
C LEU A 251 61.71 -0.78 17.33
N GLU A 252 62.07 0.13 18.23
CA GLU A 252 61.15 0.67 19.24
C GLU A 252 60.09 1.58 18.62
N ARG A 253 60.43 2.33 17.57
CA ARG A 253 59.44 3.13 16.81
C ARG A 253 58.44 2.22 16.09
N GLN A 254 58.94 1.15 15.45
CA GLN A 254 58.07 0.15 14.80
C GLN A 254 57.19 -0.59 15.83
N ARG A 255 57.72 -0.99 16.98
CA ARG A 255 56.93 -1.55 18.10
C ARG A 255 55.87 -0.56 18.60
N SER A 256 56.24 0.71 18.82
CA SER A 256 55.29 1.75 19.27
C SER A 256 54.16 1.96 18.26
N LYS A 257 54.47 1.97 16.96
CA LYS A 257 53.48 2.06 15.88
C LYS A 257 52.56 0.83 15.84
N LEU A 258 53.10 -0.37 16.04
CA LEU A 258 52.31 -1.60 16.11
C LEU A 258 51.37 -1.59 17.32
N TYR A 259 51.85 -1.21 18.51
CA TYR A 259 51.00 -1.11 19.71
C TYR A 259 49.86 -0.10 19.53
N GLY A 260 50.14 1.10 19.00
CA GLY A 260 49.08 2.08 18.68
C GLY A 260 48.07 1.55 17.66
N CYS A 261 48.52 0.81 16.65
CA CYS A 261 47.62 0.18 15.68
C CYS A 261 46.74 -0.92 16.31
N LEU A 262 47.27 -1.70 17.27
CA LEU A 262 46.50 -2.69 18.03
C LEU A 262 45.49 -2.04 18.99
N GLU A 263 45.84 -0.91 19.62
CA GLU A 263 44.90 -0.12 20.43
C GLU A 263 43.74 0.43 19.57
N GLU A 264 44.03 0.89 18.34
CA GLU A 264 43.01 1.31 17.39
C GLU A 264 42.11 0.16 16.91
N VAL A 265 42.65 -1.06 16.76
CA VAL A 265 41.85 -2.27 16.48
C VAL A 265 40.89 -2.55 17.63
N ILE A 266 41.37 -2.58 18.88
CA ILE A 266 40.54 -2.85 20.07
C ILE A 266 39.44 -1.77 20.23
N ALA A 267 39.77 -0.50 19.96
CA ALA A 267 38.81 0.58 19.99
C ALA A 267 37.74 0.47 18.87
N ALA A 268 38.13 0.04 17.67
CA ALA A 268 37.22 -0.19 16.56
C ALA A 268 36.33 -1.43 16.78
N GLU A 269 36.90 -2.52 17.32
CA GLU A 269 36.19 -3.74 17.71
C GLU A 269 35.10 -3.44 18.74
N LYS A 270 35.47 -2.76 19.84
CA LYS A 270 34.54 -2.36 20.88
C LYS A 270 33.38 -1.54 20.33
N HIS A 271 33.66 -0.60 19.42
CA HIS A 271 32.62 0.21 18.79
C HIS A 271 31.71 -0.64 17.87
N TYR A 272 32.29 -1.53 17.06
CA TYR A 272 31.53 -2.44 16.21
C TYR A 272 30.61 -3.36 17.03
N VAL A 273 31.14 -4.03 18.07
CA VAL A 273 30.35 -4.88 18.98
C VAL A 273 29.20 -4.09 19.61
N GLN A 274 29.45 -2.87 20.11
CA GLN A 274 28.39 -2.00 20.64
C GLN A 274 27.29 -1.68 19.61
N THR A 275 27.64 -1.44 18.34
CA THR A 275 26.64 -1.23 17.28
C THR A 275 25.86 -2.50 16.92
N VAL A 276 26.48 -3.67 17.01
CA VAL A 276 25.83 -4.97 16.78
C VAL A 276 24.86 -5.30 17.92
N ASP A 277 25.27 -5.12 19.18
CA ASP A 277 24.43 -5.34 20.36
C ASP A 277 23.20 -4.44 20.35
N TYR A 278 23.38 -3.15 20.05
CA TYR A 278 22.28 -2.21 19.87
C TYR A 278 21.33 -2.63 18.73
N THR A 279 21.88 -3.03 17.57
CA THR A 279 21.10 -3.51 16.41
C THR A 279 20.27 -4.75 16.75
N ASN A 280 20.86 -5.70 17.48
CA ASN A 280 20.18 -6.92 17.90
C ASN A 280 19.12 -6.67 18.98
N ALA A 281 19.32 -5.69 19.87
CA ALA A 281 18.31 -5.28 20.85
C ALA A 281 17.10 -4.59 20.19
N GLN A 282 17.30 -3.82 19.12
CA GLN A 282 16.21 -3.13 18.40
C GLN A 282 15.46 -4.03 17.41
N ARG A 283 16.14 -5.03 16.80
CA ARG A 283 15.56 -5.96 15.82
C ARG A 283 14.19 -6.54 16.21
N PRO A 284 13.96 -7.16 17.39
CA PRO A 284 12.69 -7.78 17.73
C PRO A 284 11.54 -6.78 17.96
N ILE A 285 11.85 -5.49 18.19
CA ILE A 285 10.85 -4.42 18.29
C ILE A 285 10.34 -4.11 16.88
N PHE A 286 11.27 -3.84 15.96
CA PHE A 286 10.98 -3.58 14.55
C PHE A 286 10.25 -4.76 13.85
N GLU A 287 10.70 -5.99 14.09
CA GLU A 287 10.06 -7.19 13.53
C GLU A 287 8.61 -7.35 14.00
N ARG A 288 8.30 -6.97 15.25
CA ARG A 288 6.94 -6.94 15.78
C ARG A 288 6.10 -5.84 15.13
N GLU A 289 6.60 -4.61 15.09
CA GLU A 289 5.90 -3.46 14.51
C GLU A 289 5.51 -3.71 13.04
N ILE A 290 6.44 -4.20 12.21
CA ILE A 290 6.13 -4.57 10.83
C ILE A 290 5.15 -5.74 10.75
N THR A 291 5.26 -6.74 11.62
CA THR A 291 4.34 -7.89 11.67
C THR A 291 2.90 -7.43 11.96
N GLU A 292 2.72 -6.53 12.94
CA GLU A 292 1.44 -5.97 13.34
C GLU A 292 0.85 -5.07 12.25
N ASN A 293 1.67 -4.20 11.62
CA ASN A 293 1.17 -3.33 10.56
C ASN A 293 0.83 -4.12 9.28
N LEU A 294 1.62 -5.13 8.89
CA LEU A 294 1.27 -6.02 7.78
C LEU A 294 -0.04 -6.76 8.00
N HIS A 295 -0.33 -7.17 9.24
CA HIS A 295 -1.62 -7.76 9.60
C HIS A 295 -2.76 -6.73 9.47
N ALA A 296 -2.54 -5.48 9.90
CA ALA A 296 -3.51 -4.41 9.72
C ALA A 296 -3.76 -4.09 8.24
N PHE A 297 -2.73 -4.05 7.39
CA PHE A 297 -2.88 -3.92 5.94
C PHE A 297 -3.68 -5.08 5.32
N GLN A 298 -3.48 -6.31 5.81
CA GLN A 298 -4.25 -7.46 5.34
C GLN A 298 -5.75 -7.28 5.66
N LEU A 299 -6.11 -6.98 6.92
CA LEU A 299 -7.50 -6.74 7.32
C LEU A 299 -8.14 -5.57 6.56
N THR A 300 -7.40 -4.47 6.36
CA THR A 300 -7.86 -3.31 5.60
C THR A 300 -8.03 -3.61 4.10
N GLU A 301 -7.28 -4.55 3.52
CA GLU A 301 -7.46 -5.01 2.15
C GLU A 301 -8.62 -6.00 2.01
N GLU A 302 -8.78 -6.93 2.96
CA GLU A 302 -9.92 -7.87 3.03
C GLU A 302 -11.24 -7.09 3.12
N GLN A 303 -11.33 -6.12 4.04
CA GLN A 303 -12.48 -5.22 4.18
C GLN A 303 -12.77 -4.43 2.88
N ARG A 304 -11.71 -3.99 2.17
CA ARG A 304 -11.83 -3.26 0.90
C ARG A 304 -12.40 -4.14 -0.20
N LEU A 305 -11.93 -5.39 -0.32
CA LEU A 305 -12.39 -6.34 -1.32
C LEU A 305 -13.84 -6.78 -1.08
N GLU A 306 -14.21 -7.04 0.19
CA GLU A 306 -15.59 -7.34 0.57
C GLU A 306 -16.52 -6.18 0.23
N TYR A 307 -16.17 -4.95 0.62
CA TYR A 307 -16.96 -3.76 0.33
C TYR A 307 -17.14 -3.52 -1.17
N LEU A 308 -16.08 -3.65 -1.97
CA LEU A 308 -16.16 -3.47 -3.42
C LEU A 308 -17.03 -4.54 -4.09
N ARG A 309 -17.07 -5.76 -3.55
CA ARG A 309 -18.02 -6.79 -4.00
C ARG A 309 -19.46 -6.43 -3.63
N ASP A 310 -19.71 -6.00 -2.40
CA ASP A 310 -21.03 -5.60 -1.90
C ASP A 310 -21.62 -4.43 -2.70
N VAL A 311 -20.86 -3.36 -2.96
CA VAL A 311 -21.37 -2.19 -3.70
C VAL A 311 -21.78 -2.55 -5.14
N LEU A 312 -21.02 -3.40 -5.82
CA LEU A 312 -21.34 -3.88 -7.17
C LEU A 312 -22.59 -4.78 -7.17
N LEU A 313 -22.70 -5.69 -6.21
CA LEU A 313 -23.88 -6.56 -6.06
C LEU A 313 -25.15 -5.75 -5.76
N ARG A 314 -25.06 -4.69 -4.95
CA ARG A 314 -26.20 -3.78 -4.69
C ARG A 314 -26.65 -3.05 -5.94
N MET A 315 -25.70 -2.51 -6.72
CA MET A 315 -26.01 -1.87 -8.00
C MET A 315 -26.70 -2.84 -8.97
N GLN A 316 -26.16 -4.06 -9.10
CA GLN A 316 -26.74 -5.12 -9.92
C GLN A 316 -28.16 -5.48 -9.45
N LYS A 317 -28.36 -5.71 -8.15
CA LYS A 317 -29.67 -6.06 -7.57
C LYS A 317 -30.71 -4.96 -7.79
N ALA A 318 -30.33 -3.69 -7.60
CA ALA A 318 -31.20 -2.55 -7.84
C ALA A 318 -31.57 -2.40 -9.33
N PHE A 319 -30.60 -2.60 -10.24
CA PHE A 319 -30.83 -2.60 -11.67
C PHE A 319 -31.76 -3.74 -12.12
N ILE A 320 -31.52 -4.98 -11.67
CA ILE A 320 -32.37 -6.14 -12.00
C ILE A 320 -33.81 -5.92 -11.49
N GLY A 321 -33.97 -5.37 -10.28
CA GLY A 321 -35.29 -5.05 -9.74
C GLY A 321 -36.06 -4.02 -10.58
N MET A 322 -35.38 -2.95 -11.02
CA MET A 322 -35.96 -1.95 -11.93
C MET A 322 -36.28 -2.55 -13.30
N PHE A 323 -35.39 -3.37 -13.87
CA PHE A 323 -35.61 -4.02 -15.16
C PHE A 323 -36.82 -4.97 -15.14
N SER A 324 -36.94 -5.80 -14.09
CA SER A 324 -38.07 -6.72 -13.92
C SER A 324 -39.41 -5.98 -13.81
N ARG A 325 -39.48 -4.88 -13.05
CA ARG A 325 -40.69 -4.04 -12.99
C ARG A 325 -40.95 -3.29 -14.29
N SER A 326 -39.90 -2.89 -15.01
CA SER A 326 -40.01 -2.23 -16.32
C SER A 326 -40.65 -3.14 -17.37
N GLN A 327 -40.32 -4.45 -17.35
CA GLN A 327 -40.78 -5.41 -18.34
C GLN A 327 -42.31 -5.53 -18.40
N GLN A 328 -43.02 -5.38 -17.28
CA GLN A 328 -44.49 -5.46 -17.26
C GLN A 328 -45.16 -4.38 -18.13
N PHE A 329 -44.53 -3.20 -18.26
CA PHE A 329 -45.06 -2.10 -19.08
C PHE A 329 -44.81 -2.35 -20.57
N VAL A 330 -43.71 -3.03 -20.92
CA VAL A 330 -43.43 -3.47 -22.29
C VAL A 330 -44.43 -4.52 -22.75
N GLU A 331 -44.78 -5.50 -21.90
CA GLU A 331 -45.82 -6.47 -22.23
C GLU A 331 -47.22 -5.84 -22.32
N ARG A 332 -47.54 -4.78 -21.54
CA ARG A 332 -48.80 -4.01 -21.71
C ARG A 332 -48.87 -3.29 -23.06
N MET A 333 -47.81 -2.59 -23.45
CA MET A 333 -47.73 -1.94 -24.78
C MET A 333 -47.94 -2.96 -25.90
N LYS A 334 -47.28 -4.13 -25.78
CA LYS A 334 -47.43 -5.23 -26.73
C LYS A 334 -48.85 -5.81 -26.74
N ALA A 335 -49.50 -5.99 -25.58
CA ALA A 335 -50.88 -6.48 -25.52
C ALA A 335 -51.83 -5.51 -26.25
N SER A 336 -51.78 -4.23 -25.88
CA SER A 336 -52.63 -3.19 -26.46
C SER A 336 -52.43 -3.02 -27.98
N ALA A 337 -51.19 -3.12 -28.48
CA ALA A 337 -50.92 -3.10 -29.92
C ALA A 337 -51.52 -4.30 -30.70
N ASN A 338 -51.79 -5.43 -30.03
CA ASN A 338 -52.45 -6.59 -30.65
C ASN A 338 -53.98 -6.56 -30.52
N GLU A 339 -54.55 -5.59 -29.77
CA GLU A 339 -56.00 -5.43 -29.55
C GLU A 339 -56.63 -4.44 -30.54
N VAL A 340 -55.84 -3.72 -31.33
CA VAL A 340 -56.31 -2.78 -32.36
C VAL A 340 -56.85 -3.54 -33.59
N ASP A 341 -58.10 -3.29 -33.93
CA ASP A 341 -58.76 -3.73 -35.17
C ASP A 341 -59.09 -2.51 -36.04
N GLU A 342 -58.27 -2.32 -37.08
CA GLU A 342 -58.37 -1.21 -38.03
C GLU A 342 -59.77 -1.09 -38.66
N LEU A 343 -60.48 -2.21 -38.88
CA LEU A 343 -61.80 -2.19 -39.51
C LEU A 343 -62.89 -1.67 -38.57
N VAL A 344 -62.78 -1.95 -37.27
CA VAL A 344 -63.73 -1.47 -36.25
C VAL A 344 -63.62 0.04 -36.06
N ASP A 345 -62.40 0.58 -36.03
CA ASP A 345 -62.19 2.02 -35.97
C ASP A 345 -62.64 2.73 -37.26
N ILE A 346 -62.36 2.15 -38.44
CA ILE A 346 -62.89 2.66 -39.72
C ILE A 346 -64.42 2.67 -39.73
N GLU A 347 -65.09 1.59 -39.33
CA GLU A 347 -66.56 1.53 -39.33
C GLU A 347 -67.17 2.58 -38.40
N LYS A 348 -66.61 2.77 -37.19
CA LYS A 348 -67.03 3.83 -36.27
C LYS A 348 -66.79 5.24 -36.83
N GLY A 349 -65.67 5.47 -37.51
CA GLY A 349 -65.30 6.79 -38.04
C GLY A 349 -66.22 7.32 -39.16
N PHE A 350 -67.06 6.45 -39.75
CA PHE A 350 -68.03 6.80 -40.79
C PHE A 350 -69.50 6.70 -40.34
N GLN A 351 -69.77 6.52 -39.04
CA GLN A 351 -71.11 6.57 -38.42
C GLN A 351 -71.39 7.93 -37.78
#